data_AF-A0A9Q9DM59-F1
#
_entry.id   AF-A0A9Q9DM59-F1
#
_cell.length_a   1.000
_cell.length_b   1.000
_cell.length_c   1.000
_cell.angle_alpha   90.00
_cell.angle_beta   90.00
_cell.angle_gamma   90.00
#
_symmetry.space_group_name_H-M   'P 1'
#
loop_
_entity.id
_entity.type
_entity.pdbx_description
1 polymer ?
#
loop_
_entity_poly.entity_id
_entity_poly.type
_entity_poly.pdbx_seq_one_letter_code
_entity_poly.pdbx_strand_id
1 'polypeptide(L)'
;MEKPILINSNEILLVVYGDDQHIGESGPLDESQVLEIIDEADDTVKIFRVNPSEKSCEDISEEIAEAYIKENFEFLDENSKVQSYVYESNAYHRLLDDIAEAKYNDEVYGTYEEQHRLRLRDVI
;
A
#
# COMPACT_ATOMS: atom_id res chain seq x y z
N MET A 1 7.61 -5.26 10.21
CA MET A 1 6.82 -6.14 11.10
C MET A 1 5.39 -5.87 10.72
N GLU A 2 4.73 -6.83 10.07
CA GLU A 2 3.34 -6.71 9.65
C GLU A 2 2.48 -6.66 10.91
N LYS A 3 2.02 -5.46 11.29
CA LYS A 3 0.94 -5.36 12.26
C LYS A 3 -0.33 -5.73 11.50
N PRO A 4 -1.04 -6.80 11.88
CA PRO A 4 -2.29 -7.14 11.22
C PRO A 4 -3.27 -5.97 11.36
N ILE A 5 -3.85 -5.55 10.25
CA ILE A 5 -4.90 -4.53 10.24
C ILE A 5 -6.17 -5.23 10.75
N LEU A 6 -6.51 -4.97 12.01
CA LEU A 6 -7.70 -5.52 12.65
C LEU A 6 -8.42 -4.39 13.39
N ILE A 7 -9.71 -4.23 13.10
CA ILE A 7 -10.59 -3.34 13.87
C ILE A 7 -11.35 -4.22 14.85
N ASN A 8 -11.16 -3.99 16.15
CA ASN A 8 -11.85 -4.76 17.18
C ASN A 8 -13.33 -4.37 17.27
N SER A 9 -14.17 -5.21 17.89
CA SER A 9 -15.61 -4.93 18.03
C SER A 9 -15.95 -3.65 18.82
N ASN A 10 -14.99 -3.13 19.60
CA ASN A 10 -15.10 -1.88 20.34
C ASN A 10 -14.42 -0.71 19.63
N GLU A 11 -13.97 -0.90 18.40
CA GLU A 11 -13.28 0.08 17.56
C GLU A 11 -14.10 0.39 16.31
N ILE A 12 -13.80 1.55 15.73
CA ILE A 12 -14.48 2.09 14.56
C ILE A 12 -13.39 2.40 13.52
N LEU A 13 -13.59 1.91 12.31
CA LEU A 13 -12.88 2.35 11.12
C LEU A 13 -13.52 3.65 10.64
N LEU A 14 -12.74 4.71 10.57
CA LEU A 14 -13.19 6.00 10.02
C LEU A 14 -12.40 6.30 8.76
N VAL A 15 -13.09 6.33 7.63
CA VAL A 15 -12.55 6.68 6.31
C VAL A 15 -12.97 8.10 5.99
N VAL A 16 -11.97 8.96 5.71
CA VAL A 16 -12.14 10.37 5.40
C VAL A 16 -11.83 10.59 3.93
N TYR A 17 -12.77 11.20 3.24
CA TYR A 17 -12.73 11.48 1.82
C TYR A 17 -12.29 12.92 1.56
N GLY A 18 -11.95 13.24 0.31
CA GLY A 18 -11.64 14.60 -0.12
C GLY A 18 -12.82 15.57 -0.01
N ASP A 19 -14.04 15.05 -0.07
CA ASP A 19 -15.29 15.79 0.15
C ASP A 19 -15.76 15.69 1.62
N ASP A 20 -16.80 16.45 2.01
CA ASP A 20 -17.45 16.38 3.34
C ASP A 20 -18.18 15.03 3.61
N GLN A 21 -17.83 13.97 2.87
CA GLN A 21 -18.35 12.61 3.05
C GLN A 21 -17.39 11.81 3.92
N HIS A 22 -17.94 10.98 4.81
CA HIS A 22 -17.19 10.13 5.73
C HIS A 22 -17.90 8.79 5.89
N ILE A 23 -17.16 7.69 5.91
CA ILE A 23 -17.67 6.35 6.24
C ILE A 23 -17.11 5.95 7.60
N GLY A 24 -18.00 5.52 8.48
CA GLY A 24 -17.67 5.03 9.81
C GLY A 24 -18.25 3.65 10.02
N GLU A 25 -17.39 2.62 10.02
CA GLU A 25 -17.80 1.23 10.19
C GLU A 25 -17.32 0.69 11.54
N SER A 26 -18.22 0.01 12.26
CA SER A 26 -17.86 -0.60 13.55
C SER A 26 -17.29 -1.99 13.35
N GLY A 27 -16.29 -2.35 14.16
CA GLY A 27 -15.73 -3.69 14.13
C GLY A 27 -16.70 -4.79 14.60
N PRO A 28 -16.29 -6.07 14.49
CA PRO A 28 -14.96 -6.51 14.08
C PRO A 28 -14.78 -6.51 12.56
N LEU A 29 -13.65 -5.99 12.07
CA LEU A 29 -13.28 -6.02 10.65
C LEU A 29 -11.85 -6.53 10.50
N ASP A 30 -11.67 -7.53 9.65
CA ASP A 30 -10.35 -8.04 9.25
C ASP A 30 -9.76 -7.20 8.09
N GLU A 31 -8.45 -7.35 7.84
CA GLU A 31 -7.69 -6.61 6.82
C GLU A 31 -8.36 -6.58 5.45
N SER A 32 -8.79 -7.74 4.93
CA SER A 32 -9.45 -7.83 3.62
C SER A 32 -10.78 -7.05 3.57
N GLN A 33 -11.53 -7.01 4.68
CA GLN A 33 -12.79 -6.25 4.74
C GLN A 33 -12.52 -4.75 4.80
N VAL A 34 -11.48 -4.35 5.53
CA VAL A 34 -11.03 -2.95 5.58
C VAL A 34 -10.63 -2.49 4.19
N LEU A 35 -9.85 -3.30 3.46
CA LEU A 35 -9.43 -3.00 2.10
C LEU A 35 -10.63 -2.94 1.12
N GLU A 36 -11.60 -3.84 1.23
CA GLU A 36 -12.81 -3.81 0.40
C GLU A 36 -13.63 -2.52 0.60
N ILE A 37 -13.79 -2.07 1.86
CA ILE A 37 -14.48 -0.81 2.19
C ILE A 37 -13.75 0.41 1.59
N ILE A 38 -12.41 0.37 1.58
CA ILE A 38 -11.58 1.46 1.07
C ILE A 38 -11.49 1.43 -0.47
N ASP A 39 -11.59 0.26 -1.09
CA ASP A 39 -11.60 0.13 -2.55
C ASP A 39 -12.94 0.58 -3.15
N GLU A 40 -14.06 0.37 -2.44
CA GLU A 40 -15.37 0.95 -2.80
C GLU A 40 -15.38 2.50 -2.65
N ALA A 41 -14.44 3.03 -1.85
CA ALA A 41 -14.33 4.42 -1.48
C ALA A 41 -13.39 5.21 -2.42
N ASP A 42 -13.92 5.66 -3.56
CA ASP A 42 -13.23 6.62 -4.44
C ASP A 42 -12.85 7.91 -3.66
N ASP A 43 -11.64 8.42 -3.88
CA ASP A 43 -11.07 9.63 -3.24
C ASP A 43 -10.84 9.55 -1.72
N THR A 44 -10.43 8.38 -1.20
CA THR A 44 -9.97 8.24 0.18
C THR A 44 -8.68 9.05 0.42
N VAL A 45 -8.71 9.90 1.45
CA VAL A 45 -7.58 10.77 1.84
C VAL A 45 -6.91 10.27 3.12
N LYS A 46 -7.70 9.86 4.11
CA LYS A 46 -7.17 9.37 5.40
C LYS A 46 -8.02 8.27 5.99
N ILE A 47 -7.35 7.37 6.71
CA ILE A 47 -7.98 6.23 7.36
C ILE A 47 -7.55 6.20 8.82
N PHE A 48 -8.54 6.18 9.71
CA PHE A 48 -8.32 6.18 11.14
C PHE A 48 -8.92 4.95 11.80
N ARG A 49 -8.22 4.44 12.81
CA ARG A 49 -8.75 3.51 13.81
C ARG A 49 -9.12 4.29 15.05
N VAL A 50 -10.40 4.31 15.38
CA VAL A 50 -10.93 5.02 16.55
C VAL A 50 -11.36 4.02 17.60
N ASN A 51 -10.87 4.16 18.83
CA ASN A 51 -11.35 3.40 19.97
C ASN A 51 -12.07 4.34 20.94
N PRO A 52 -13.42 4.38 20.91
CA PRO A 52 -14.20 5.25 21.79
C PRO A 52 -14.01 4.96 23.27
N SER A 53 -13.70 3.71 23.64
CA SER A 53 -13.54 3.30 25.03
C SER A 53 -12.26 3.89 25.64
N GLU A 54 -11.18 3.87 24.87
CA GLU A 54 -9.88 4.43 25.27
C GLU A 54 -9.71 5.90 24.89
N LYS A 55 -10.65 6.46 24.12
CA LYS A 55 -10.58 7.80 23.52
C LYS A 55 -9.32 8.00 22.69
N SER A 56 -8.88 6.94 22.01
CA SER A 56 -7.73 6.98 21.10
C SER A 56 -8.19 7.04 19.65
N CYS A 57 -7.37 7.69 18.83
CA CYS A 57 -7.51 7.79 17.39
C CYS A 57 -6.11 7.61 16.80
N GLU A 58 -5.93 6.53 16.05
CA GLU A 58 -4.67 6.18 15.38
C GLU A 58 -4.87 6.37 13.87
N ASP A 59 -3.94 7.08 13.23
CA ASP A 59 -3.88 7.17 11.76
C ASP A 59 -3.20 5.89 11.27
N ILE A 60 -3.94 5.08 10.52
CA ILE A 60 -3.48 3.78 9.99
C ILE A 60 -3.30 3.82 8.47
N SER A 61 -3.30 5.02 7.88
CA SER A 61 -3.26 5.19 6.41
C SER A 61 -1.99 4.58 5.81
N GLU A 62 -0.86 4.64 6.53
CA GLU A 62 0.41 4.06 6.09
C GLU A 62 0.35 2.53 6.11
N GLU A 63 -0.18 1.92 7.18
CA GLU A 63 -0.36 0.48 7.27
C GLU A 63 -1.29 -0.05 6.17
N ILE A 64 -2.39 0.64 5.89
CA ILE A 64 -3.28 0.29 4.77
C ILE A 64 -2.55 0.44 3.43
N ALA A 65 -1.78 1.51 3.23
CA ALA A 65 -1.04 1.72 1.99
C ALA A 65 -0.01 0.60 1.75
N GLU A 66 0.70 0.17 2.79
CA GLU A 66 1.63 -0.96 2.72
C GLU A 66 0.91 -2.26 2.32
N ALA A 67 -0.25 -2.55 2.92
CA ALA A 67 -1.05 -3.72 2.57
C ALA A 67 -1.55 -3.65 1.11
N TYR A 68 -2.09 -2.50 0.69
CA TYR A 68 -2.54 -2.26 -0.68
C TYR A 68 -1.43 -2.47 -1.70
N ILE A 69 -0.24 -1.90 -1.44
CA ILE A 69 0.92 -2.05 -2.32
C ILE A 69 1.35 -3.50 -2.40
N LYS A 70 1.36 -4.22 -1.28
CA LYS A 70 1.76 -5.62 -1.25
C LYS A 70 0.82 -6.51 -2.07
N GLU A 71 -0.49 -6.25 -2.03
CA GLU A 71 -1.47 -6.99 -2.83
C GLU A 71 -1.42 -6.62 -4.32
N ASN A 72 -1.09 -5.37 -4.64
CA ASN A 72 -1.10 -4.85 -6.01
C ASN A 72 0.30 -4.69 -6.62
N PHE A 73 1.35 -5.20 -5.97
CA PHE A 73 2.75 -4.94 -6.31
C PHE A 73 3.06 -5.19 -7.79
N GLU A 74 2.54 -6.29 -8.36
CA GLU A 74 2.77 -6.66 -9.76
C GLU A 74 2.10 -5.71 -10.77
N PHE A 75 1.13 -4.91 -10.34
CA PHE A 75 0.35 -3.99 -11.17
C PHE A 75 0.68 -2.51 -10.92
N LEU A 76 1.59 -2.24 -9.97
CA LEU A 76 2.00 -0.89 -9.62
C LEU A 76 3.30 -0.50 -10.33
N ASP A 77 3.25 0.61 -11.06
CA ASP A 77 4.38 1.27 -11.68
C ASP A 77 4.35 2.79 -11.43
N GLU A 78 5.36 3.49 -11.93
CA GLU A 78 5.53 4.95 -11.77
C GLU A 78 4.36 5.79 -12.33
N ASN A 79 3.56 5.22 -13.24
CA ASN A 79 2.40 5.85 -13.88
C ASN A 79 1.08 5.31 -13.33
N SER A 80 1.10 4.37 -12.37
CA SER A 80 -0.13 3.82 -11.80
C SER A 80 -0.91 4.91 -11.06
N LYS A 81 -2.19 5.05 -11.41
CA LYS A 81 -3.09 5.97 -10.71
C LYS A 81 -3.55 5.32 -9.42
N VAL A 82 -2.92 5.69 -8.31
CA VAL A 82 -3.27 5.22 -6.96
C VAL A 82 -4.10 6.27 -6.21
N GLN A 83 -4.80 5.83 -5.15
CA GLN A 83 -5.54 6.74 -4.28
C GLN A 83 -4.59 7.68 -3.50
N SER A 84 -5.10 8.84 -3.07
CA SER A 84 -4.30 9.91 -2.44
C SER A 84 -3.52 9.42 -1.21
N TYR A 85 -4.15 8.62 -0.35
CA TYR A 85 -3.48 8.07 0.84
C TYR A 85 -2.31 7.14 0.49
N VAL A 86 -2.39 6.42 -0.63
CA VAL A 86 -1.30 5.57 -1.13
C VAL A 86 -0.20 6.44 -1.71
N TYR A 87 -0.56 7.40 -2.56
CA TYR A 87 0.40 8.31 -3.21
C TYR A 87 1.26 9.06 -2.19
N GLU A 88 0.66 9.52 -1.09
CA GLU A 88 1.36 10.24 -0.02
C GLU A 88 2.09 9.33 0.98
N SER A 89 1.93 8.00 0.89
CA SER A 89 2.54 7.04 1.83
C SER A 89 4.04 6.90 1.65
N ASN A 90 4.75 6.57 2.73
CA ASN A 90 6.18 6.24 2.64
C ASN A 90 6.39 4.91 1.92
N ALA A 91 5.47 3.95 2.08
CA ALA A 91 5.49 2.67 1.40
C ALA A 91 5.50 2.83 -0.12
N TYR A 92 4.66 3.71 -0.67
CA TYR A 92 4.62 3.95 -2.12
C TYR A 92 5.90 4.65 -2.62
N HIS A 93 6.41 5.63 -1.88
CA HIS A 93 7.68 6.27 -2.26
C HIS A 93 8.85 5.27 -2.26
N ARG A 94 8.91 4.35 -1.28
CA ARG A 94 9.92 3.28 -1.28
C ARG A 94 9.79 2.36 -2.48
N LEU A 95 8.56 1.99 -2.86
CA LEU A 95 8.31 1.19 -4.06
C LEU A 95 8.85 1.91 -5.32
N LEU A 96 8.59 3.21 -5.46
CA LEU A 96 9.08 3.99 -6.59
C LEU A 96 10.61 4.08 -6.62
N ASP A 97 11.24 4.25 -5.45
CA ASP A 97 12.69 4.26 -5.33
C ASP A 97 13.29 2.89 -5.74
N ASP A 98 12.69 1.78 -5.30
CA ASP A 98 13.11 0.42 -5.67
C ASP A 98 12.98 0.18 -7.19
N ILE A 99 11.89 0.64 -7.80
CA ILE A 99 11.68 0.58 -9.26
C ILE A 99 12.74 1.42 -10.00
N ALA A 100 13.03 2.62 -9.52
CA ALA A 100 14.03 3.50 -10.12
C ALA A 100 15.44 2.91 -10.02
N GLU A 101 15.80 2.32 -8.87
CA GLU A 101 17.07 1.65 -8.66
C GLU A 101 17.20 0.42 -9.58
N ALA A 102 16.15 -0.39 -9.71
CA ALA A 102 16.13 -1.52 -10.63
C ALA A 102 16.37 -1.09 -12.09
N LYS A 103 15.69 -0.04 -12.56
CA LYS A 103 15.89 0.51 -13.91
C LYS A 103 17.31 1.02 -14.13
N TYR A 104 17.86 1.74 -13.16
CA TYR A 104 19.25 2.22 -13.24
C TYR A 104 20.23 1.05 -13.33
N ASN A 105 20.05 0.01 -12.50
CA ASN A 105 20.91 -1.17 -12.52
C ASN A 105 20.81 -1.92 -13.86
N ASP A 106 19.61 -2.06 -14.42
CA ASP A 106 19.42 -2.65 -15.74
C ASP A 106 20.08 -1.83 -16.86
N GLU A 107 20.02 -0.49 -16.80
CA GLU A 107 20.69 0.38 -17.79
C GLU A 107 22.22 0.31 -17.69
N VAL A 108 22.77 0.28 -16.47
CA VAL A 108 24.21 0.31 -16.22
C VAL A 108 24.88 -1.05 -16.44
N TYR A 109 24.24 -2.12 -16.00
CA TYR A 109 24.82 -3.46 -15.98
C TYR A 109 24.20 -4.43 -16.99
N GLY A 110 23.12 -4.02 -17.68
CA GLY A 110 22.25 -4.91 -18.45
C GLY A 110 21.21 -5.57 -17.52
N THR A 111 20.13 -6.08 -18.09
CA THR A 111 19.12 -6.82 -17.31
C THR A 111 19.70 -8.04 -16.61
N TYR A 112 19.06 -8.51 -15.55
CA TYR A 112 19.46 -9.76 -14.88
C TYR A 112 19.64 -10.92 -15.86
N GLU A 113 18.73 -11.07 -16.84
CA GLU A 113 18.84 -12.09 -17.88
C GLU A 113 20.06 -11.91 -18.78
N GLU A 114 20.42 -10.67 -19.14
CA GLU A 114 21.60 -10.36 -19.95
C GLU A 114 22.91 -10.56 -19.18
N GLN A 115 22.92 -10.22 -17.88
CA GLN A 115 24.06 -10.42 -16.99
C GLN A 115 24.35 -11.91 -16.75
N HIS A 116 23.29 -12.72 -16.60
CA HIS A 116 23.39 -14.14 -16.31
C HIS A 116 23.23 -15.05 -17.53
N ARG A 117 23.18 -14.47 -18.74
CA ARG A 117 23.14 -15.28 -19.96
C ARG A 117 24.45 -16.02 -20.15
N LEU A 118 24.37 -17.35 -20.11
CA LEU A 118 25.50 -18.21 -20.49
C LEU A 118 25.99 -17.82 -21.88
N ARG A 119 27.25 -17.40 -21.96
CA ARG A 119 27.90 -17.16 -23.24
C ARG A 119 28.40 -18.50 -23.76
N LEU A 120 28.53 -18.62 -25.08
CA LEU A 120 29.11 -19.81 -25.73
C LEU A 120 30.48 -20.22 -25.15
N ARG A 121 31.23 -19.27 -24.58
CA ARG A 121 32.53 -19.51 -23.92
C ARG A 121 32.43 -20.09 -22.50
N ASP A 122 31.26 -20.05 -21.88
CA ASP A 122 31.04 -20.62 -20.54
C ASP A 122 30.67 -22.12 -20.61
N VAL A 123 30.35 -22.60 -21.82
CA VAL A 123 29.85 -23.96 -22.09
C VAL A 123 30.82 -24.78 -22.96
N ILE A 124 31.80 -24.12 -23.62
CA ILE A 124 32.83 -24.72 -24.49
C ILE A 124 34.19 -24.61 -23.80
#